data_AF-A0EJL1-F1
#
_entry.id   AF-A0EJL1-F1
#
_cell.length_a   1.000
_cell.length_b   1.000
_cell.length_c   1.000
_cell.angle_alpha   90.00
_cell.angle_beta   90.00
_cell.angle_gamma   90.00
#
_symmetry.space_group_name_H-M   'P 1'
#
loop_
_entity.id
_entity.type
_entity.pdbx_description
1 polymer ?
#
loop_
_entity_poly.entity_id
_entity_poly.type
_entity_poly.pdbx_seq_one_letter_code
_entity_poly.pdbx_strand_id
1 'polypeptide(L)'
;MKNSELHNHALGLIQKVKEGPKWNRLEEKNLFNKLKASDCMLMNAYEDSIGAPITELDTEGGSLDLGAYLYTLNHPPLALALVVKLLVKALESAEGMKLPESQFTPEAWKAMLKEAETKGIVGPGGEIWGDNKYEQLDPGWIYALLMFAIYELGILERHAFGDTPNVIDINRNKPLKIVVVGDWGTGKFGDDGGPAVAVMKGIENLQPDIIIHLGDVYYAGTRFEERKKFRKMWPADMQQNRSFTLNSNHEMYDGANGYFKTALKAGGPFSAQQQTSYFAIRHGDWLFLGLDSAFFSKPDKLYMDGCIGGAEGDQANWIKEHFSDHDPKKIIVLTHHTPTGLTGKELTDGDSPDSLWNEVRAALGNQSPGYWYFGHTHNAVVYSSTSVIGKAGCHGRLVGHGAIPFGEASELPSVLKSGLIEYFANTRMESHQPRVRNGFASIEIDSDGKMEEYFYEVADGTDTAVKVWP
;
A
#
# COMPACT_ATOMS: atom_id res chain seq x y z
N MET A 1 11.09 -16.60 13.66
CA MET A 1 12.10 -15.60 13.24
C MET A 1 13.56 -16.01 13.46
N LYS A 2 13.94 -16.78 14.49
CA LYS A 2 15.33 -17.26 14.62
C LYS A 2 15.71 -18.12 13.40
N ASN A 3 16.85 -17.84 12.75
CA ASN A 3 17.31 -18.47 11.50
C ASN A 3 16.38 -18.29 10.28
N SER A 4 15.47 -17.32 10.29
CA SER A 4 14.75 -16.96 9.05
C SER A 4 15.68 -16.24 8.08
N GLU A 5 15.40 -16.31 6.77
CA GLU A 5 16.16 -15.57 5.77
C GLU A 5 16.11 -14.05 6.01
N LEU A 6 15.00 -13.56 6.58
CA LEU A 6 14.80 -12.16 6.97
C LEU A 6 15.76 -11.74 8.10
N HIS A 7 15.94 -12.62 9.10
CA HIS A 7 16.95 -12.43 10.15
C HIS A 7 18.37 -12.39 9.57
N ASN A 8 18.70 -13.29 8.64
CA ASN A 8 20.04 -13.33 8.02
C ASN A 8 20.31 -12.11 7.13
N HIS A 9 19.30 -11.62 6.40
CA HIS A 9 19.42 -10.39 5.60
C HIS A 9 19.68 -9.17 6.50
N ALA A 10 18.91 -9.02 7.57
CA ALA A 10 19.08 -7.96 8.55
C ALA A 10 20.48 -7.96 9.18
N LEU A 11 21.02 -9.15 9.53
CA LEU A 11 22.39 -9.28 10.05
C LEU A 11 23.46 -8.84 9.04
N GLY A 12 23.25 -9.10 7.74
CA GLY A 12 24.17 -8.68 6.69
C GLY A 12 24.23 -7.15 6.52
N LEU A 13 23.11 -6.45 6.71
CA LEU A 13 23.04 -4.99 6.63
C LEU A 13 23.73 -4.31 7.82
N ILE A 14 23.67 -4.92 9.00
CA ILE A 14 24.31 -4.43 10.23
C ILE A 14 25.83 -4.34 10.14
N GLN A 15 26.46 -5.24 9.40
CA GLN A 15 27.91 -5.18 9.25
C GLN A 15 28.36 -3.88 8.57
N LYS A 16 27.52 -3.32 7.69
CA LYS A 16 27.75 -2.05 7.00
C LYS A 16 27.49 -0.82 7.88
N VAL A 17 26.60 -0.94 8.89
CA VAL A 17 26.31 0.13 9.88
C VAL A 17 27.57 0.51 10.67
N LYS A 18 28.48 -0.44 10.91
CA LYS A 18 29.71 -0.20 11.69
C LYS A 18 30.78 0.62 10.96
N GLU A 19 30.61 0.88 9.66
CA GLU A 19 31.67 1.40 8.78
C GLU A 19 31.32 2.76 8.10
N GLY A 20 30.13 3.33 8.33
CA GLY A 20 29.59 4.48 7.56
C GLY A 20 29.71 5.88 8.21
N PRO A 21 29.84 6.96 7.41
CA PRO A 21 30.02 8.35 7.87
C PRO A 21 28.69 9.06 8.24
N LYS A 22 28.80 10.32 8.71
CA LYS A 22 27.74 11.21 9.24
C LYS A 22 26.34 11.03 8.63
N TRP A 23 25.36 10.87 9.51
CA TRP A 23 23.96 10.51 9.28
C TRP A 23 23.10 11.66 8.74
N ASN A 24 23.48 12.27 7.62
CA ASN A 24 22.89 13.54 7.16
C ASN A 24 21.44 13.46 6.62
N ARG A 25 20.87 12.25 6.41
CA ARG A 25 19.52 12.06 5.81
C ARG A 25 18.41 11.91 6.86
N LEU A 26 18.75 11.71 8.14
CA LEU A 26 17.79 11.62 9.26
C LEU A 26 17.77 12.84 10.16
N GLU A 27 18.80 13.70 10.11
CA GLU A 27 18.76 15.02 10.74
C GLU A 27 17.47 15.73 10.27
N GLU A 28 16.68 16.27 11.21
CA GLU A 28 15.40 16.98 11.00
C GLU A 28 14.10 16.16 10.91
N LYS A 29 14.10 14.82 11.02
CA LYS A 29 12.86 14.00 10.80
C LYS A 29 11.97 13.74 12.01
N ASN A 30 12.43 14.06 13.22
CA ASN A 30 11.65 13.99 14.46
C ASN A 30 11.00 12.59 14.69
N LEU A 31 11.67 11.51 14.25
CA LEU A 31 11.09 10.16 14.22
C LEU A 31 10.75 9.68 15.62
N PHE A 32 11.62 9.91 16.59
CA PHE A 32 11.39 9.44 17.96
C PHE A 32 10.19 10.13 18.63
N ASN A 33 9.96 11.42 18.35
CA ASN A 33 8.77 12.10 18.85
C ASN A 33 7.50 11.61 18.17
N LYS A 34 7.54 11.33 16.86
CA LYS A 34 6.40 10.70 16.15
C LYS A 34 6.09 9.32 16.71
N LEU A 35 7.10 8.46 16.89
CA LEU A 35 6.91 7.12 17.48
C LEU A 35 6.36 7.20 18.90
N LYS A 36 6.79 8.19 19.69
CA LYS A 36 6.25 8.43 21.04
C LYS A 36 4.79 8.87 21.00
N ALA A 37 4.44 9.85 20.17
CA ALA A 37 3.06 10.31 20.02
C ALA A 37 2.14 9.17 19.53
N SER A 38 2.62 8.35 18.60
CA SER A 38 1.93 7.14 18.13
C SER A 38 1.71 6.10 19.22
N ASP A 39 2.71 5.84 20.05
CA ASP A 39 2.62 4.90 21.18
C ASP A 39 1.62 5.41 22.24
N CYS A 40 1.60 6.72 22.51
CA CYS A 40 0.57 7.37 23.32
C CYS A 40 -0.83 7.20 22.74
N MET A 41 -1.01 7.39 21.43
CA MET A 41 -2.31 7.18 20.77
C MET A 41 -2.79 5.74 20.92
N LEU A 42 -1.90 4.77 20.76
CA LEU A 42 -2.22 3.35 20.93
C LEU A 42 -2.59 3.03 22.39
N MET A 43 -1.89 3.62 23.37
CA MET A 43 -2.25 3.48 24.79
C MET A 43 -3.65 4.01 25.07
N ASN A 44 -3.97 5.22 24.59
CA ASN A 44 -5.31 5.81 24.77
C ASN A 44 -6.40 4.94 24.14
N ALA A 45 -6.14 4.39 22.94
CA ALA A 45 -7.07 3.47 22.28
C ALA A 45 -7.25 2.16 23.07
N TYR A 46 -6.17 1.63 23.65
CA TYR A 46 -6.24 0.46 24.52
C TYR A 46 -7.05 0.74 25.80
N GLU A 47 -6.79 1.86 26.49
CA GLU A 47 -7.51 2.26 27.70
C GLU A 47 -9.02 2.43 27.43
N ASP A 48 -9.38 3.11 26.34
CA ASP A 48 -10.77 3.24 25.89
C ASP A 48 -11.40 1.86 25.63
N SER A 49 -10.68 0.97 24.95
CA SER A 49 -11.18 -0.38 24.61
C SER A 49 -11.56 -1.22 25.83
N ILE A 50 -10.91 -1.00 26.98
CA ILE A 50 -11.17 -1.71 28.25
C ILE A 50 -12.05 -0.90 29.21
N GLY A 51 -12.51 0.28 28.80
CA GLY A 51 -13.29 1.20 29.64
C GLY A 51 -12.50 1.79 30.82
N ALA A 52 -11.18 1.87 30.70
CA ALA A 52 -10.33 2.55 31.65
C ALA A 52 -10.36 4.08 31.41
N PRO A 53 -10.10 4.91 32.44
CA PRO A 53 -9.91 6.34 32.24
C PRO A 53 -8.74 6.58 31.26
N ILE A 54 -9.00 7.36 30.21
CA ILE A 54 -7.97 7.72 29.23
C ILE A 54 -6.97 8.67 29.88
N THR A 55 -5.69 8.31 29.82
CA THR A 55 -4.59 9.13 30.29
C THR A 55 -4.39 10.32 29.34
N GLU A 56 -4.20 11.52 29.89
CA GLU A 56 -3.89 12.70 29.08
C GLU A 56 -2.42 12.62 28.62
N LEU A 57 -2.24 12.03 27.43
CA LEU A 57 -0.95 11.86 26.78
C LEU A 57 -0.82 12.79 25.56
N ASP A 58 0.41 13.17 25.26
CA ASP A 58 0.74 13.92 24.04
C ASP A 58 0.68 12.99 22.82
N THR A 59 -0.32 13.22 21.97
CA THR A 59 -0.60 12.46 20.75
C THR A 59 -0.36 13.28 19.49
N GLU A 60 0.15 14.51 19.62
CA GLU A 60 0.28 15.43 18.49
C GLU A 60 1.30 14.90 17.46
N GLY A 61 0.87 14.82 16.20
CA GLY A 61 1.71 14.33 15.10
C GLY A 61 1.95 12.81 15.08
N GLY A 62 1.29 12.05 15.96
CA GLY A 62 1.29 10.60 15.93
C GLY A 62 0.34 10.01 14.88
N SER A 63 0.53 8.73 14.61
CA SER A 63 -0.39 7.86 13.87
C SER A 63 -0.55 6.52 14.58
N LEU A 64 -1.77 5.99 14.63
CA LEU A 64 -2.07 4.68 15.20
C LEU A 64 -1.30 3.55 14.49
N ASP A 65 -1.09 3.63 13.16
CA ASP A 65 -0.33 2.62 12.40
C ASP A 65 1.12 2.46 12.86
N LEU A 66 1.65 3.48 13.54
CA LEU A 66 3.00 3.46 14.08
C LEU A 66 3.06 3.12 15.58
N GLY A 67 1.92 2.91 16.23
CA GLY A 67 1.81 2.80 17.69
C GLY A 67 2.60 1.64 18.29
N ALA A 68 2.69 0.51 17.57
CA ALA A 68 3.40 -0.69 18.05
C ALA A 68 4.93 -0.59 17.97
N TYR A 69 5.47 0.36 17.18
CA TYR A 69 6.90 0.38 16.87
C TYR A 69 7.75 0.77 18.06
N LEU A 70 7.34 1.77 18.85
CA LEU A 70 8.14 2.21 20.01
C LEU A 70 8.28 1.08 21.03
N TYR A 71 7.17 0.45 21.43
CA TYR A 71 7.18 -0.73 22.29
C TYR A 71 8.11 -1.82 21.74
N THR A 72 8.03 -2.12 20.44
CA THR A 72 8.86 -3.16 19.81
C THR A 72 10.35 -2.78 19.78
N LEU A 73 10.69 -1.50 19.70
CA LEU A 73 12.08 -1.02 19.81
C LEU A 73 12.62 -1.13 21.24
N ASN A 74 11.79 -0.84 22.27
CA ASN A 74 12.16 -1.03 23.68
C ASN A 74 12.22 -2.52 24.06
N HIS A 75 11.34 -3.35 23.48
CA HIS A 75 11.15 -4.77 23.80
C HIS A 75 11.25 -5.68 22.57
N PRO A 76 12.40 -5.72 21.87
CA PRO A 76 12.49 -6.42 20.60
C PRO A 76 12.31 -7.93 20.75
N PRO A 77 11.64 -8.60 19.79
CA PRO A 77 11.56 -10.04 19.74
C PRO A 77 12.95 -10.67 19.84
N LEU A 78 13.11 -11.76 20.59
CA LEU A 78 14.43 -12.36 20.87
C LEU A 78 15.25 -12.64 19.60
N ALA A 79 14.57 -13.01 18.50
CA ALA A 79 15.22 -13.26 17.22
C ALA A 79 15.79 -11.99 16.56
N LEU A 80 15.27 -10.81 16.86
CA LEU A 80 15.69 -9.52 16.29
C LEU A 80 16.42 -8.63 17.31
N ALA A 81 16.54 -9.04 18.58
CA ALA A 81 17.08 -8.22 19.66
C ALA A 81 18.46 -7.60 19.36
N LEU A 82 19.40 -8.36 18.77
CA LEU A 82 20.71 -7.81 18.39
C LEU A 82 20.59 -6.77 17.28
N VAL A 83 19.74 -7.05 16.30
CA VAL A 83 19.51 -6.18 15.13
C VAL A 83 18.89 -4.87 15.56
N VAL A 84 17.81 -4.96 16.32
CA VAL A 84 17.09 -3.79 16.84
C VAL A 84 17.99 -2.97 17.76
N LYS A 85 18.78 -3.60 18.64
CA LYS A 85 19.71 -2.85 19.52
C LYS A 85 20.75 -2.04 18.74
N LEU A 86 21.22 -2.54 17.59
CA LEU A 86 22.17 -1.81 16.74
C LEU A 86 21.48 -0.70 15.95
N LEU A 87 20.27 -0.96 15.46
CA LEU A 87 19.42 0.05 14.84
C LEU A 87 19.13 1.21 15.81
N VAL A 88 18.66 0.91 17.02
CA VAL A 88 18.33 1.92 18.04
C VAL A 88 19.53 2.83 18.29
N LYS A 89 20.73 2.27 18.45
CA LYS A 89 21.96 3.09 18.61
C LYS A 89 22.24 4.00 17.42
N ALA A 90 22.01 3.53 16.19
CA ALA A 90 22.19 4.35 15.00
C ALA A 90 21.14 5.47 14.94
N LEU A 91 19.88 5.15 15.24
CA LEU A 91 18.79 6.14 15.32
C LEU A 91 19.03 7.17 16.44
N GLU A 92 19.46 6.75 17.62
CA GLU A 92 19.82 7.66 18.72
C GLU A 92 20.94 8.63 18.33
N SER A 93 21.94 8.12 17.59
CA SER A 93 23.02 8.95 17.06
C SER A 93 22.55 9.93 15.98
N ALA A 94 21.56 9.55 15.18
CA ALA A 94 21.04 10.37 14.09
C ALA A 94 20.04 11.43 14.56
N GLU A 95 19.14 11.06 15.49
CA GLU A 95 18.16 11.96 16.10
C GLU A 95 18.78 12.85 17.19
N GLY A 96 19.99 12.53 17.65
CA GLY A 96 20.67 13.29 18.71
C GLY A 96 20.02 13.18 20.09
N MET A 97 19.12 12.20 20.28
CA MET A 97 18.42 11.94 21.53
C MET A 97 18.27 10.43 21.77
N LYS A 98 18.03 10.04 23.03
CA LYS A 98 17.78 8.63 23.37
C LYS A 98 16.41 8.20 22.88
N LEU A 99 16.28 6.90 22.60
CA LEU A 99 14.97 6.31 22.31
C LEU A 99 14.04 6.56 23.51
N PRO A 100 12.84 7.14 23.30
CA PRO A 100 11.86 7.27 24.36
C PRO A 100 11.47 5.92 24.96
N GLU A 101 11.02 5.92 26.20
CA GLU A 101 10.36 4.75 26.78
C GLU A 101 8.92 4.69 26.26
N SER A 102 8.48 3.50 25.86
CA SER A 102 7.08 3.21 25.54
C SER A 102 6.20 3.42 26.77
N GLN A 103 4.96 3.86 26.54
CA GLN A 103 3.89 3.89 27.53
C GLN A 103 3.47 2.49 27.97
N PHE A 104 3.67 1.49 27.10
CA PHE A 104 3.35 0.10 27.40
C PHE A 104 4.44 -0.57 28.22
N THR A 105 4.09 -1.05 29.41
CA THR A 105 4.88 -2.08 30.09
C THR A 105 4.69 -3.44 29.40
N PRO A 106 5.59 -4.42 29.59
CA PRO A 106 5.39 -5.78 29.07
C PRO A 106 4.06 -6.42 29.52
N GLU A 107 3.61 -6.12 30.74
CA GLU A 107 2.34 -6.60 31.27
C GLU A 107 1.15 -5.94 30.57
N ALA A 108 1.19 -4.61 30.37
CA ALA A 108 0.15 -3.87 29.67
C ALA A 108 0.06 -4.28 28.19
N TRP A 109 1.20 -4.45 27.52
CA TRP A 109 1.26 -4.93 26.14
C TRP A 109 0.64 -6.32 26.01
N LYS A 110 1.00 -7.24 26.90
CA LYS A 110 0.42 -8.60 26.91
C LYS A 110 -1.09 -8.57 27.16
N ALA A 111 -1.56 -7.66 28.02
CA ALA A 111 -2.98 -7.49 28.28
C ALA A 111 -3.72 -6.93 27.05
N MET A 112 -3.14 -5.95 26.34
CA MET A 112 -3.67 -5.43 25.07
C MET A 112 -3.75 -6.50 24.00
N LEU A 113 -2.70 -7.30 23.80
CA LEU A 113 -2.72 -8.41 22.84
C LEU A 113 -3.85 -9.41 23.13
N LYS A 114 -4.02 -9.78 24.40
CA LYS A 114 -5.11 -10.68 24.81
C LYS A 114 -6.49 -10.05 24.58
N GLU A 115 -6.61 -8.76 24.84
CA GLU A 115 -7.86 -8.03 24.64
C GLU A 115 -8.24 -8.00 23.15
N ALA A 116 -7.28 -7.65 22.31
CA ALA A 116 -7.38 -7.69 20.86
C ALA A 116 -7.80 -9.07 20.34
N GLU A 117 -7.11 -10.13 20.78
CA GLU A 117 -7.41 -11.52 20.42
C GLU A 117 -8.84 -11.91 20.85
N THR A 118 -9.24 -11.53 22.07
CA THR A 118 -10.54 -11.91 22.64
C THR A 118 -11.70 -11.17 21.98
N LYS A 119 -11.52 -9.88 21.69
CA LYS A 119 -12.58 -9.03 21.15
C LYS A 119 -12.63 -9.00 19.61
N GLY A 120 -11.54 -9.34 18.93
CA GLY A 120 -11.42 -9.15 17.48
C GLY A 120 -11.59 -7.68 17.11
N ILE A 121 -10.75 -6.81 17.67
CA ILE A 121 -10.87 -5.35 17.52
C ILE A 121 -10.60 -4.95 16.06
N VAL A 122 -11.58 -4.31 15.43
CA VAL A 122 -11.49 -3.75 14.08
C VAL A 122 -11.58 -2.22 14.15
N GLY A 123 -10.62 -1.55 13.54
CA GLY A 123 -10.52 -0.09 13.50
C GLY A 123 -11.51 0.58 12.55
N PRO A 124 -11.50 1.93 12.48
CA PRO A 124 -12.32 2.70 11.56
C PRO A 124 -12.14 2.26 10.11
N GLY A 125 -10.90 2.09 9.63
CA GLY A 125 -10.63 1.73 8.24
C GLY A 125 -10.69 0.24 7.93
N GLY A 126 -10.99 -0.58 8.95
CA GLY A 126 -11.04 -2.04 8.84
C GLY A 126 -9.75 -2.72 9.33
N GLU A 127 -8.82 -1.98 9.90
CA GLU A 127 -7.58 -2.52 10.43
C GLU A 127 -7.87 -3.50 11.58
N ILE A 128 -7.26 -4.69 11.56
CA ILE A 128 -7.40 -5.65 12.66
C ILE A 128 -6.27 -5.43 13.65
N TRP A 129 -6.63 -5.16 14.90
CA TRP A 129 -5.70 -4.83 15.97
C TRP A 129 -5.16 -6.05 16.72
N GLY A 130 -4.80 -7.13 16.02
CA GLY A 130 -4.19 -8.33 16.60
C GLY A 130 -2.72 -8.53 16.20
N ASP A 131 -2.09 -9.60 16.70
CA ASP A 131 -0.68 -9.94 16.42
C ASP A 131 -0.51 -11.10 15.44
N ASN A 132 -1.59 -11.53 14.77
CA ASN A 132 -1.43 -12.47 13.67
C ASN A 132 -0.71 -11.80 12.50
N LYS A 133 -0.21 -12.62 11.58
CA LYS A 133 0.61 -12.13 10.47
C LYS A 133 -0.16 -11.12 9.61
N TYR A 134 0.45 -9.95 9.41
CA TYR A 134 -0.06 -8.77 8.72
C TYR A 134 -1.21 -8.01 9.41
N GLU A 135 -1.60 -8.38 10.64
CA GLU A 135 -2.43 -7.53 11.50
C GLU A 135 -1.60 -6.40 12.12
N GLN A 136 -2.24 -5.38 12.72
CA GLN A 136 -1.55 -4.14 13.12
C GLN A 136 -0.49 -4.33 14.20
N LEU A 137 -0.60 -5.36 15.03
CA LEU A 137 0.35 -5.66 16.09
C LEU A 137 1.32 -6.80 15.71
N ASP A 138 1.34 -7.20 14.43
CA ASP A 138 2.29 -8.19 13.92
C ASP A 138 3.73 -7.71 14.18
N PRO A 139 4.54 -8.46 14.96
CA PRO A 139 5.92 -8.09 15.22
C PRO A 139 6.80 -8.07 13.96
N GLY A 140 6.31 -8.60 12.83
CA GLY A 140 6.94 -8.51 11.51
C GLY A 140 7.08 -7.08 10.97
N TRP A 141 6.19 -6.16 11.35
CA TRP A 141 6.23 -4.76 10.91
C TRP A 141 7.52 -4.04 11.28
N ILE A 142 8.21 -4.47 12.35
CA ILE A 142 9.53 -3.92 12.72
C ILE A 142 10.56 -4.04 11.58
N TYR A 143 10.39 -5.00 10.67
CA TYR A 143 11.25 -5.13 9.50
C TYR A 143 11.07 -3.98 8.52
N ALA A 144 9.85 -3.45 8.36
CA ALA A 144 9.59 -2.27 7.56
C ALA A 144 10.34 -1.05 8.12
N LEU A 145 10.21 -0.78 9.42
CA LEU A 145 10.94 0.31 10.07
C LEU A 145 12.46 0.10 10.00
N LEU A 146 12.95 -1.13 10.17
CA LEU A 146 14.37 -1.43 10.03
C LEU A 146 14.88 -1.08 8.62
N MET A 147 14.16 -1.49 7.58
CA MET A 147 14.56 -1.20 6.19
C MET A 147 14.48 0.29 5.89
N PHE A 148 13.39 0.95 6.28
CA PHE A 148 13.26 2.40 6.21
C PHE A 148 14.45 3.11 6.85
N ALA A 149 14.77 2.77 8.10
CA ALA A 149 15.87 3.39 8.82
C ALA A 149 17.23 3.09 8.16
N ILE A 150 17.47 1.88 7.67
CA ILE A 150 18.70 1.54 6.93
C ILE A 150 18.86 2.41 5.69
N TYR A 151 17.78 2.63 4.96
CA TYR A 151 17.77 3.50 3.79
C TYR A 151 17.99 4.97 4.17
N GLU A 152 17.27 5.48 5.16
CA GLU A 152 17.38 6.87 5.63
C GLU A 152 18.71 7.15 6.36
N LEU A 153 19.39 6.15 6.89
CA LEU A 153 20.76 6.25 7.40
C LEU A 153 21.81 6.29 6.25
N GLY A 154 21.39 6.16 4.99
CA GLY A 154 22.28 6.16 3.83
C GLY A 154 23.10 4.88 3.67
N ILE A 155 22.74 3.79 4.37
CA ILE A 155 23.43 2.49 4.25
C ILE A 155 23.02 1.78 2.94
N LEU A 156 21.81 2.08 2.48
CA LEU A 156 21.28 1.64 1.20
C LEU A 156 21.08 2.86 0.29
N GLU A 157 21.44 2.72 -0.99
CA GLU A 157 21.14 3.75 -1.99
C GLU A 157 19.80 3.48 -2.65
N ARG A 158 19.04 4.55 -2.91
CA ARG A 158 17.81 4.50 -3.71
C ARG A 158 18.14 4.06 -5.14
N HIS A 159 17.25 3.29 -5.75
CA HIS A 159 17.33 3.03 -7.18
C HIS A 159 17.19 4.34 -7.98
N ALA A 160 17.82 4.43 -9.15
CA ALA A 160 17.58 5.53 -10.07
C ALA A 160 16.14 5.47 -10.61
N PHE A 161 15.51 6.63 -10.82
CA PHE A 161 14.22 6.69 -11.49
C PHE A 161 14.37 6.23 -12.95
N GLY A 162 13.44 5.43 -13.45
CA GLY A 162 13.36 5.14 -14.88
C GLY A 162 12.57 6.25 -15.57
N ASP A 163 13.10 6.83 -16.64
CA ASP A 163 12.54 8.00 -17.34
C ASP A 163 12.09 7.69 -18.78
N THR A 164 12.12 6.41 -19.17
CA THR A 164 11.66 5.94 -20.48
C THR A 164 10.45 5.01 -20.32
N PRO A 165 9.27 5.55 -19.99
CA PRO A 165 8.05 4.77 -19.84
C PRO A 165 7.61 4.21 -21.20
N ASN A 166 6.91 3.09 -21.19
CA ASN A 166 6.36 2.51 -22.40
C ASN A 166 4.89 2.90 -22.60
N VAL A 167 4.49 3.04 -23.86
CA VAL A 167 3.08 3.16 -24.29
C VAL A 167 2.71 1.86 -25.01
N ILE A 168 1.73 1.15 -24.46
CA ILE A 168 1.31 -0.17 -24.95
C ILE A 168 -0.01 -0.02 -25.70
N ASP A 169 0.00 -0.24 -27.01
CA ASP A 169 -1.22 -0.26 -27.83
C ASP A 169 -1.83 -1.66 -27.87
N ILE A 170 -3.04 -1.80 -27.32
CA ILE A 170 -3.84 -3.03 -27.37
C ILE A 170 -4.82 -2.94 -28.54
N ASN A 171 -5.01 -4.05 -29.26
CA ASN A 171 -5.87 -4.10 -30.43
C ASN A 171 -7.29 -3.59 -30.13
N ARG A 172 -7.65 -2.44 -30.71
CA ARG A 172 -8.93 -1.74 -30.52
C ARG A 172 -10.17 -2.50 -31.00
N ASN A 173 -10.03 -3.56 -31.80
CA ASN A 173 -11.14 -4.28 -32.41
C ASN A 173 -11.55 -5.55 -31.63
N LYS A 174 -11.03 -5.74 -30.42
CA LYS A 174 -11.34 -6.88 -29.57
C LYS A 174 -11.79 -6.39 -28.21
N PRO A 175 -12.72 -7.08 -27.53
CA PRO A 175 -12.98 -6.83 -26.13
C PRO A 175 -11.69 -6.93 -25.30
N LEU A 176 -11.61 -6.15 -24.23
CA LEU A 176 -10.46 -6.11 -23.33
C LEU A 176 -10.95 -6.30 -21.90
N LYS A 177 -10.45 -7.32 -21.21
CA LYS A 177 -10.66 -7.53 -19.78
C LYS A 177 -9.38 -7.23 -19.00
N ILE A 178 -9.42 -6.21 -18.16
CA ILE A 178 -8.33 -5.85 -17.25
C ILE A 178 -8.74 -6.18 -15.83
N VAL A 179 -7.87 -6.82 -15.07
CA VAL A 179 -8.02 -6.99 -13.62
C VAL A 179 -7.04 -6.06 -12.90
N VAL A 180 -7.53 -5.40 -11.85
CA VAL A 180 -6.76 -4.50 -10.99
C VAL A 180 -6.75 -5.07 -9.57
N VAL A 181 -5.57 -5.17 -8.96
CA VAL A 181 -5.39 -5.70 -7.61
C VAL A 181 -4.32 -4.90 -6.86
N GLY A 182 -4.63 -4.34 -5.69
CA GLY A 182 -3.66 -3.67 -4.81
C GLY A 182 -3.31 -4.50 -3.60
N ASP A 183 -2.17 -4.20 -2.97
CA ASP A 183 -1.86 -4.65 -1.60
C ASP A 183 -1.87 -6.18 -1.48
N TRP A 184 -1.40 -6.85 -2.54
CA TRP A 184 -1.51 -8.29 -2.73
C TRP A 184 -0.23 -9.05 -2.35
N GLY A 185 0.92 -8.37 -2.33
CA GLY A 185 2.25 -8.98 -2.23
C GLY A 185 2.63 -9.54 -0.85
N THR A 186 1.67 -10.09 -0.09
CA THR A 186 1.89 -10.73 1.22
C THR A 186 2.53 -12.12 1.11
N GLY A 187 2.37 -12.78 -0.04
CA GLY A 187 2.80 -14.14 -0.30
C GLY A 187 2.02 -15.18 0.51
N LYS A 188 2.53 -16.41 0.60
CA LYS A 188 1.84 -17.48 1.34
C LYS A 188 1.98 -17.31 2.86
N PHE A 189 0.87 -17.41 3.58
CA PHE A 189 0.83 -17.53 5.04
C PHE A 189 -0.44 -18.23 5.51
N GLY A 190 -0.50 -18.66 6.77
CA GLY A 190 -1.59 -19.50 7.27
C GLY A 190 -1.58 -20.90 6.65
N ASP A 191 -2.52 -21.73 7.09
CA ASP A 191 -2.61 -23.14 6.68
C ASP A 191 -3.23 -23.33 5.28
N ASP A 192 -4.07 -22.39 4.84
CA ASP A 192 -4.69 -22.36 3.50
C ASP A 192 -3.83 -21.63 2.45
N GLY A 193 -2.68 -21.09 2.84
CA GLY A 193 -1.80 -20.29 2.00
C GLY A 193 -2.17 -18.82 1.91
N GLY A 194 -3.27 -18.39 2.54
CA GLY A 194 -3.66 -17.00 2.72
C GLY A 194 -4.37 -16.39 1.51
N PRO A 195 -4.90 -15.15 1.68
CA PRO A 195 -5.74 -14.48 0.69
C PRO A 195 -5.03 -14.24 -0.64
N ALA A 196 -3.71 -13.99 -0.65
CA ALA A 196 -2.96 -13.78 -1.89
C ALA A 196 -3.11 -14.97 -2.87
N VAL A 197 -3.11 -16.20 -2.35
CA VAL A 197 -3.29 -17.41 -3.18
C VAL A 197 -4.72 -17.49 -3.72
N ALA A 198 -5.72 -17.27 -2.86
CA ALA A 198 -7.13 -17.36 -3.24
C ALA A 198 -7.49 -16.30 -4.29
N VAL A 199 -7.10 -15.04 -4.03
CA VAL A 199 -7.32 -13.91 -4.94
C VAL A 199 -6.72 -14.18 -6.30
N MET A 200 -5.45 -14.59 -6.39
CA MET A 200 -4.82 -14.83 -7.69
C MET A 200 -5.47 -15.96 -8.47
N LYS A 201 -5.89 -17.05 -7.81
CA LYS A 201 -6.66 -18.12 -8.46
C LYS A 201 -8.00 -17.60 -9.00
N GLY A 202 -8.70 -16.77 -8.21
CA GLY A 202 -9.92 -16.10 -8.64
C GLY A 202 -9.71 -15.24 -9.89
N ILE A 203 -8.59 -14.52 -9.95
CA ILE A 203 -8.17 -13.73 -11.11
C ILE A 203 -7.90 -14.63 -12.32
N GLU A 204 -7.10 -15.69 -12.16
CA GLU A 204 -6.78 -16.64 -13.25
C GLU A 204 -8.05 -17.29 -13.85
N ASN A 205 -9.03 -17.61 -13.01
CA ASN A 205 -10.31 -18.18 -13.43
C ASN A 205 -11.17 -17.20 -14.27
N LEU A 206 -10.97 -15.90 -14.15
CA LEU A 206 -11.64 -14.91 -15.01
C LEU A 206 -11.01 -14.75 -16.40
N GLN A 207 -9.83 -15.35 -16.61
CA GLN A 207 -9.05 -15.28 -17.84
C GLN A 207 -8.87 -13.84 -18.36
N PRO A 208 -8.29 -12.92 -17.56
CA PRO A 208 -8.10 -11.54 -17.98
C PRO A 208 -7.07 -11.44 -19.12
N ASP A 209 -7.25 -10.41 -19.94
CA ASP A 209 -6.26 -10.04 -20.95
C ASP A 209 -5.07 -9.31 -20.32
N ILE A 210 -5.30 -8.53 -19.27
CA ILE A 210 -4.29 -7.76 -18.55
C ILE A 210 -4.51 -7.87 -17.03
N ILE A 211 -3.44 -7.97 -16.25
CA ILE A 211 -3.46 -7.83 -14.79
C ILE A 211 -2.56 -6.66 -14.40
N ILE A 212 -3.09 -5.74 -13.59
CA ILE A 212 -2.36 -4.58 -13.05
C ILE A 212 -2.32 -4.67 -11.53
N HIS A 213 -1.11 -4.71 -10.97
CA HIS A 213 -0.87 -4.63 -9.54
C HIS A 213 -0.65 -3.17 -9.10
N LEU A 214 -1.37 -2.69 -8.08
CA LEU A 214 -1.29 -1.30 -7.61
C LEU A 214 -0.16 -1.06 -6.59
N GLY A 215 0.78 -1.99 -6.43
CA GLY A 215 1.90 -1.88 -5.50
C GLY A 215 1.64 -2.56 -4.16
N ASP A 216 2.63 -2.49 -3.27
CA ASP A 216 2.69 -3.10 -1.95
C ASP A 216 3.00 -4.61 -1.92
N VAL A 217 4.30 -4.89 -1.86
CA VAL A 217 4.89 -6.19 -1.52
C VAL A 217 5.47 -6.15 -0.11
N TYR A 218 4.72 -6.73 0.82
CA TYR A 218 5.04 -6.63 2.24
C TYR A 218 6.26 -7.44 2.65
N TYR A 219 6.96 -7.05 3.73
CA TYR A 219 6.71 -5.88 4.58
C TYR A 219 7.44 -4.63 4.12
N ALA A 220 8.44 -4.75 3.23
CA ALA A 220 9.31 -3.63 2.88
C ALA A 220 9.78 -3.70 1.42
N GLY A 221 9.04 -4.40 0.57
CA GLY A 221 9.31 -4.55 -0.87
C GLY A 221 10.75 -4.94 -1.19
N THR A 222 11.41 -5.69 -0.29
CA THR A 222 12.82 -6.02 -0.49
C THR A 222 12.98 -6.97 -1.67
N ARG A 223 14.16 -7.01 -2.31
CA ARG A 223 14.44 -7.98 -3.42
C ARG A 223 14.04 -9.43 -3.10
N PHE A 224 14.17 -9.83 -1.84
CA PHE A 224 13.78 -11.16 -1.41
C PHE A 224 12.26 -11.35 -1.43
N GLU A 225 11.52 -10.37 -0.91
CA GLU A 225 10.06 -10.38 -0.82
C GLU A 225 9.44 -10.27 -2.22
N GLU A 226 9.91 -9.33 -3.02
CA GLU A 226 9.56 -9.18 -4.44
C GLU A 226 9.74 -10.46 -5.25
N ARG A 227 10.84 -11.18 -5.01
CA ARG A 227 11.06 -12.46 -5.66
C ARG A 227 10.08 -13.54 -5.17
N LYS A 228 9.89 -13.67 -3.86
CA LYS A 228 9.23 -14.84 -3.25
C LYS A 228 7.71 -14.69 -3.09
N LYS A 229 7.27 -13.52 -2.66
CA LYS A 229 5.88 -13.20 -2.34
C LYS A 229 5.12 -12.68 -3.56
N PHE A 230 5.83 -12.02 -4.48
CA PHE A 230 5.23 -11.42 -5.68
C PHE A 230 5.57 -12.21 -6.95
N ARG A 231 6.76 -12.03 -7.52
CA ARG A 231 7.12 -12.55 -8.85
C ARG A 231 6.96 -14.07 -9.01
N LYS A 232 7.27 -14.88 -7.99
CA LYS A 232 7.11 -16.34 -8.04
C LYS A 232 5.65 -16.81 -7.97
N MET A 233 4.76 -15.95 -7.48
CA MET A 233 3.33 -16.24 -7.33
C MET A 233 2.51 -15.59 -8.46
N TRP A 234 3.13 -14.75 -9.29
CA TRP A 234 2.49 -14.15 -10.45
C TRP A 234 2.18 -15.21 -11.53
N PRO A 235 1.05 -15.12 -12.25
CA PRO A 235 0.68 -16.09 -13.27
C PRO A 235 1.75 -16.23 -14.37
N ALA A 236 2.25 -17.45 -14.56
CA ALA A 236 3.35 -17.73 -15.48
C ALA A 236 2.94 -17.73 -16.95
N ASP A 237 1.66 -18.02 -17.23
CA ASP A 237 1.13 -18.16 -18.59
C ASP A 237 0.66 -16.83 -19.20
N MET A 238 0.80 -15.73 -18.46
CA MET A 238 0.52 -14.39 -18.98
C MET A 238 1.54 -14.06 -20.08
N GLN A 239 1.02 -13.85 -21.29
CA GLN A 239 1.85 -13.44 -22.42
C GLN A 239 2.52 -12.09 -22.15
N GLN A 240 3.59 -11.79 -22.90
CA GLN A 240 4.25 -10.48 -22.86
C GLN A 240 3.22 -9.36 -23.08
N ASN A 241 3.44 -8.21 -22.43
CA ASN A 241 2.57 -7.02 -22.50
C ASN A 241 1.19 -7.15 -21.83
N ARG A 242 1.03 -8.09 -20.89
CA ARG A 242 -0.23 -8.32 -20.17
C ARG A 242 -0.14 -8.15 -18.65
N SER A 243 1.04 -7.80 -18.11
CA SER A 243 1.23 -7.65 -16.67
C SER A 243 1.94 -6.35 -16.37
N PHE A 244 1.38 -5.61 -15.42
CA PHE A 244 1.89 -4.32 -14.99
C PHE A 244 1.86 -4.24 -13.46
N THR A 245 2.79 -3.49 -12.87
CA THR A 245 2.87 -3.25 -11.43
C THR A 245 3.34 -1.84 -11.15
N LEU A 246 2.76 -1.20 -10.15
CA LEU A 246 3.18 0.09 -9.63
C LEU A 246 4.10 -0.07 -8.42
N ASN A 247 4.87 0.98 -8.14
CA ASN A 247 5.70 1.13 -6.94
C ASN A 247 4.84 1.66 -5.77
N SER A 248 5.31 1.51 -4.53
CA SER A 248 4.55 1.85 -3.31
C SER A 248 5.41 2.38 -2.16
N ASN A 249 4.79 2.77 -1.05
CA ASN A 249 5.51 3.12 0.18
C ASN A 249 6.33 1.92 0.73
N HIS A 250 5.79 0.70 0.69
CA HIS A 250 6.53 -0.48 1.17
C HIS A 250 7.76 -0.78 0.30
N GLU A 251 7.67 -0.67 -1.02
CA GLU A 251 8.83 -0.78 -1.90
C GLU A 251 9.89 0.31 -1.65
N MET A 252 9.46 1.51 -1.26
CA MET A 252 10.35 2.63 -0.95
C MET A 252 11.16 2.42 0.34
N TYR A 253 10.74 1.54 1.25
CA TYR A 253 11.56 1.18 2.43
C TYR A 253 12.86 0.46 2.05
N ASP A 254 12.91 -0.24 0.90
CA ASP A 254 14.15 -0.78 0.30
C ASP A 254 14.76 0.19 -0.73
N GLY A 255 14.38 1.48 -0.71
CA GLY A 255 14.77 2.46 -1.72
C GLY A 255 14.36 2.04 -3.15
N ALA A 256 13.22 1.36 -3.30
CA ALA A 256 12.72 0.73 -4.53
C ALA A 256 13.67 -0.31 -5.16
N ASN A 257 14.67 -0.81 -4.43
CA ASN A 257 15.63 -1.76 -4.98
C ASN A 257 15.00 -3.11 -5.34
N GLY A 258 14.09 -3.62 -4.51
CA GLY A 258 13.32 -4.82 -4.81
C GLY A 258 12.49 -4.68 -6.08
N TYR A 259 11.69 -3.63 -6.13
CA TYR A 259 10.85 -3.27 -7.26
C TYR A 259 11.62 -3.24 -8.58
N PHE A 260 12.58 -2.32 -8.73
CA PHE A 260 13.27 -2.14 -10.01
C PHE A 260 14.17 -3.33 -10.39
N LYS A 261 14.91 -3.91 -9.44
CA LYS A 261 15.92 -4.95 -9.74
C LYS A 261 15.35 -6.37 -9.74
N THR A 262 14.15 -6.58 -9.22
CA THR A 262 13.50 -7.90 -9.14
C THR A 262 12.17 -7.96 -9.86
N ALA A 263 11.22 -7.07 -9.53
CA ALA A 263 9.89 -7.08 -10.14
C ALA A 263 9.99 -6.67 -11.61
N LEU A 264 10.52 -5.48 -11.88
CA LEU A 264 10.66 -4.95 -13.23
C LEU A 264 11.84 -5.49 -14.03
N LYS A 265 12.53 -6.52 -13.51
CA LYS A 265 13.69 -7.10 -14.20
C LYS A 265 13.31 -7.53 -15.64
N ALA A 266 14.14 -7.14 -16.61
CA ALA A 266 13.99 -7.54 -18.01
C ALA A 266 13.81 -9.05 -18.18
N GLY A 267 12.93 -9.44 -19.11
CA GLY A 267 12.52 -10.83 -19.34
C GLY A 267 11.59 -11.41 -18.26
N GLY A 268 11.15 -10.60 -17.29
CA GLY A 268 10.10 -10.96 -16.33
C GLY A 268 8.68 -10.63 -16.82
N PRO A 269 7.66 -10.93 -16.00
CA PRO A 269 6.24 -10.69 -16.33
C PRO A 269 5.94 -9.22 -16.68
N PHE A 270 6.61 -8.29 -16.00
CA PHE A 270 6.41 -6.84 -16.12
C PHE A 270 7.33 -6.17 -17.15
N SER A 271 7.96 -6.96 -18.03
CA SER A 271 8.94 -6.45 -19.01
C SER A 271 8.38 -5.40 -19.98
N ALA A 272 7.05 -5.36 -20.15
CA ALA A 272 6.35 -4.36 -20.94
C ALA A 272 6.58 -2.92 -20.46
N GLN A 273 6.90 -2.74 -19.18
CA GLN A 273 7.18 -1.43 -18.57
C GLN A 273 8.59 -0.91 -18.86
N GLN A 274 9.46 -1.67 -19.54
CA GLN A 274 10.83 -1.26 -19.87
C GLN A 274 11.65 -0.80 -18.66
N GLN A 275 11.47 -1.47 -17.50
CA GLN A 275 12.13 -1.10 -16.24
C GLN A 275 11.74 0.29 -15.69
N THR A 276 10.61 0.84 -16.12
CA THR A 276 10.05 2.11 -15.65
C THR A 276 8.83 1.88 -14.75
N SER A 277 8.67 2.70 -13.71
CA SER A 277 7.60 2.52 -12.71
C SER A 277 6.25 3.12 -13.10
N TYR A 278 6.18 3.74 -14.27
CA TYR A 278 4.97 4.30 -14.86
C TYR A 278 4.86 3.91 -16.34
N PHE A 279 3.64 3.86 -16.86
CA PHE A 279 3.33 3.37 -18.20
C PHE A 279 1.95 3.86 -18.68
N ALA A 280 1.69 3.70 -19.98
CA ALA A 280 0.37 3.90 -20.55
C ALA A 280 -0.11 2.67 -21.32
N ILE A 281 -1.41 2.39 -21.27
CA ILE A 281 -2.07 1.40 -22.12
C ILE A 281 -3.16 2.11 -22.92
N ARG A 282 -3.17 1.93 -24.24
CA ARG A 282 -4.19 2.47 -25.14
C ARG A 282 -5.07 1.36 -25.67
N HIS A 283 -6.38 1.58 -25.62
CA HIS A 283 -7.37 0.66 -26.18
C HIS A 283 -8.59 1.42 -26.71
N GLY A 284 -8.67 1.56 -28.03
CA GLY A 284 -9.69 2.41 -28.66
C GLY A 284 -9.53 3.85 -28.20
N ASP A 285 -10.60 4.43 -27.66
CA ASP A 285 -10.58 5.79 -27.11
C ASP A 285 -10.14 5.82 -25.63
N TRP A 286 -9.92 4.68 -24.99
CA TRP A 286 -9.52 4.62 -23.58
C TRP A 286 -8.00 4.68 -23.41
N LEU A 287 -7.56 5.45 -22.41
CA LEU A 287 -6.17 5.55 -21.97
C LEU A 287 -6.07 5.20 -20.49
N PHE A 288 -5.24 4.20 -20.19
CA PHE A 288 -4.88 3.84 -18.83
C PHE A 288 -3.50 4.41 -18.52
N LEU A 289 -3.39 5.19 -17.45
CA LEU A 289 -2.14 5.78 -16.97
C LEU A 289 -1.78 5.14 -15.63
N GLY A 290 -0.80 4.24 -15.63
CA GLY A 290 -0.21 3.72 -14.40
C GLY A 290 0.91 4.67 -13.96
N LEU A 291 0.75 5.32 -12.80
CA LEU A 291 1.66 6.35 -12.31
C LEU A 291 2.33 5.92 -11.01
N ASP A 292 3.62 6.23 -10.88
CA ASP A 292 4.38 5.99 -9.65
C ASP A 292 4.10 7.15 -8.68
N SER A 293 3.23 6.89 -7.71
CA SER A 293 2.89 7.85 -6.67
C SER A 293 3.81 7.79 -5.45
N ALA A 294 4.84 6.93 -5.44
CA ALA A 294 5.65 6.64 -4.25
C ALA A 294 7.10 7.13 -4.37
N PHE A 295 7.70 7.07 -5.57
CA PHE A 295 9.13 7.33 -5.74
C PHE A 295 9.58 8.72 -5.28
N PHE A 296 8.72 9.72 -5.51
CA PHE A 296 8.93 11.11 -5.12
C PHE A 296 8.23 11.49 -3.81
N SER A 297 7.51 10.56 -3.19
CA SER A 297 6.87 10.76 -1.88
C SER A 297 7.93 11.06 -0.81
N LYS A 298 7.51 11.78 0.24
CA LYS A 298 8.43 12.29 1.26
C LYS A 298 8.67 11.25 2.38
N PRO A 299 9.92 11.05 2.80
CA PRO A 299 10.26 10.10 3.87
C PRO A 299 9.81 10.52 5.27
N ASP A 300 9.57 11.81 5.51
CA ASP A 300 9.16 12.32 6.82
C ASP A 300 7.77 11.81 7.23
N LYS A 301 6.96 11.37 6.27
CA LYS A 301 5.70 10.65 6.49
C LYS A 301 5.78 9.17 6.08
N LEU A 302 6.98 8.56 6.12
CA LEU A 302 7.19 7.16 5.74
C LEU A 302 6.67 6.81 4.34
N TYR A 303 6.74 7.76 3.42
CA TYR A 303 6.22 7.61 2.05
C TYR A 303 4.71 7.42 1.94
N MET A 304 3.92 7.64 3.00
CA MET A 304 2.47 7.35 3.04
C MET A 304 1.62 8.30 2.17
N ASP A 305 2.12 9.51 1.91
CA ASP A 305 1.41 10.49 1.08
C ASP A 305 1.95 10.49 -0.34
N GLY A 306 1.10 10.23 -1.32
CA GLY A 306 1.53 10.13 -2.71
C GLY A 306 1.76 11.47 -3.42
N CYS A 307 2.67 11.44 -4.39
CA CYS A 307 2.83 12.48 -5.41
C CYS A 307 3.48 11.88 -6.67
N ILE A 308 3.36 12.52 -7.83
CA ILE A 308 4.00 12.09 -9.08
C ILE A 308 5.30 12.86 -9.38
N GLY A 309 5.78 13.66 -8.43
CA GLY A 309 7.02 14.42 -8.53
C GLY A 309 6.84 15.87 -8.96
N GLY A 310 5.64 16.43 -8.77
CA GLY A 310 5.32 17.81 -9.10
C GLY A 310 4.64 17.98 -10.46
N ALA A 311 3.89 19.07 -10.60
CA ALA A 311 3.18 19.42 -11.83
C ALA A 311 4.11 19.63 -13.04
N GLU A 312 5.40 19.90 -12.82
CA GLU A 312 6.43 20.05 -13.86
C GLU A 312 7.52 18.95 -13.77
N GLY A 313 7.23 17.86 -13.05
CA GLY A 313 8.12 16.70 -12.93
C GLY A 313 8.04 15.76 -14.14
N ASP A 314 8.92 14.74 -14.15
CA ASP A 314 9.10 13.83 -15.30
C ASP A 314 7.77 13.17 -15.74
N GLN A 315 6.99 12.63 -14.79
CA GLN A 315 5.71 11.98 -15.09
C GLN A 315 4.67 12.98 -15.60
N ALA A 316 4.59 14.18 -15.02
CA ALA A 316 3.63 15.20 -15.43
C ALA A 316 3.95 15.76 -16.82
N ASN A 317 5.23 16.02 -17.12
CA ASN A 317 5.67 16.47 -18.43
C ASN A 317 5.43 15.40 -19.49
N TRP A 318 5.73 14.13 -19.18
CA TRP A 318 5.43 13.02 -20.09
C TRP A 318 3.94 12.96 -20.44
N ILE A 319 3.05 13.12 -19.45
CA ILE A 319 1.60 13.16 -19.69
C ILE A 319 1.21 14.32 -20.61
N LYS A 320 1.67 15.54 -20.30
CA LYS A 320 1.39 16.75 -21.08
C LYS A 320 1.88 16.61 -22.53
N GLU A 321 3.06 16.03 -22.74
CA GLU A 321 3.66 15.88 -24.07
C GLU A 321 2.96 14.83 -24.94
N HIS A 322 2.46 13.75 -24.34
CA HIS A 322 1.98 12.57 -25.10
C HIS A 322 0.46 12.43 -25.15
N PHE A 323 -0.27 13.10 -24.24
CA PHE A 323 -1.70 12.87 -24.04
C PHE A 323 -2.52 14.15 -23.81
N SER A 324 -1.98 15.35 -24.08
CA SER A 324 -2.72 16.62 -23.92
C SER A 324 -4.05 16.67 -24.68
N ASP A 325 -4.12 15.99 -25.82
CA ASP A 325 -5.27 16.02 -26.73
C ASP A 325 -6.26 14.88 -26.45
N HIS A 326 -5.97 14.03 -25.46
CA HIS A 326 -6.84 12.91 -25.11
C HIS A 326 -8.03 13.39 -24.27
N ASP A 327 -9.24 12.87 -24.53
CA ASP A 327 -10.42 13.21 -23.73
C ASP A 327 -10.22 12.74 -22.27
N PRO A 328 -10.16 13.65 -21.27
CA PRO A 328 -9.92 13.25 -19.89
C PRO A 328 -10.98 12.32 -19.34
N LYS A 329 -12.22 12.34 -19.87
CA LYS A 329 -13.28 11.40 -19.48
C LYS A 329 -13.04 9.96 -19.93
N LYS A 330 -12.11 9.75 -20.86
CA LYS A 330 -11.63 8.43 -21.30
C LYS A 330 -10.27 8.05 -20.70
N ILE A 331 -9.79 8.81 -19.71
CA ILE A 331 -8.58 8.50 -18.96
C ILE A 331 -8.92 7.78 -17.67
N ILE A 332 -8.23 6.67 -17.45
CA ILE A 332 -8.24 5.89 -16.21
C ILE A 332 -6.86 6.03 -15.58
N VAL A 333 -6.78 6.66 -14.42
CA VAL A 333 -5.54 6.77 -13.64
C VAL A 333 -5.44 5.61 -12.67
N LEU A 334 -4.25 5.01 -12.56
CA LEU A 334 -3.92 3.98 -11.58
C LEU A 334 -2.73 4.43 -10.73
N THR A 335 -2.89 4.43 -9.41
CA THR A 335 -1.83 4.80 -8.45
C THR A 335 -1.81 3.83 -7.27
N HIS A 336 -0.70 3.80 -6.51
CA HIS A 336 -0.71 3.14 -5.22
C HIS A 336 -1.48 3.98 -4.19
N HIS A 337 -0.95 5.16 -3.85
CA HIS A 337 -1.54 6.11 -2.91
C HIS A 337 -2.92 6.65 -3.33
N THR A 338 -3.66 7.12 -2.31
CA THR A 338 -5.06 7.54 -2.43
C THR A 338 -5.21 9.02 -2.80
N PRO A 339 -6.10 9.37 -3.75
CA PRO A 339 -6.47 10.76 -4.03
C PRO A 339 -7.55 11.31 -3.09
N THR A 340 -8.21 10.44 -2.31
CA THR A 340 -9.32 10.79 -1.42
C THR A 340 -9.24 9.95 -0.15
N GLY A 341 -9.73 10.51 0.97
CA GLY A 341 -9.87 9.77 2.23
C GLY A 341 -10.89 8.63 2.10
N LEU A 342 -10.78 7.63 2.98
CA LEU A 342 -11.57 6.40 2.95
C LEU A 342 -13.09 6.67 2.90
N THR A 343 -13.56 7.66 3.64
CA THR A 343 -14.99 8.02 3.70
C THR A 343 -15.50 8.82 2.49
N GLY A 344 -14.61 9.30 1.62
CA GLY A 344 -14.96 10.10 0.44
C GLY A 344 -15.44 11.51 0.75
N LYS A 345 -15.19 12.00 1.97
CA LYS A 345 -15.58 13.35 2.43
C LYS A 345 -14.55 14.42 2.04
N GLU A 346 -13.27 14.07 2.01
CA GLU A 346 -12.18 14.97 1.65
C GLU A 346 -11.19 14.32 0.68
N LEU A 347 -10.58 15.16 -0.16
CA LEU A 347 -9.42 14.77 -0.96
C LEU A 347 -8.20 14.69 -0.05
N THR A 348 -7.34 13.71 -0.29
CA THR A 348 -6.09 13.57 0.47
C THR A 348 -5.19 14.77 0.18
N ASP A 349 -4.89 15.56 1.20
CA ASP A 349 -4.14 16.82 1.11
C ASP A 349 -4.66 17.76 0.00
N GLY A 350 -5.97 17.82 -0.21
CA GLY A 350 -6.59 18.55 -1.32
C GLY A 350 -6.25 20.05 -1.42
N ASP A 351 -5.89 20.68 -0.30
CA ASP A 351 -5.47 22.09 -0.24
C ASP A 351 -4.00 22.30 -0.63
N SER A 352 -3.19 21.23 -0.66
CA SER A 352 -1.79 21.29 -1.06
C SER A 352 -1.65 21.23 -2.59
N PRO A 353 -0.95 22.16 -3.25
CA PRO A 353 -0.67 22.05 -4.68
C PRO A 353 0.18 20.84 -5.04
N ASP A 354 0.94 20.31 -4.08
CA ASP A 354 1.83 19.16 -4.24
C ASP A 354 1.14 17.83 -3.91
N SER A 355 -0.19 17.83 -3.70
CA SER A 355 -0.92 16.57 -3.48
C SER A 355 -1.07 15.78 -4.77
N LEU A 356 -1.12 14.45 -4.64
CA LEU A 356 -1.33 13.53 -5.75
C LEU A 356 -2.48 13.96 -6.67
N TRP A 357 -3.62 14.33 -6.08
CA TRP A 357 -4.79 14.78 -6.81
C TRP A 357 -4.50 16.02 -7.66
N ASN A 358 -3.86 17.03 -7.08
CA ASN A 358 -3.60 18.30 -7.75
C ASN A 358 -2.51 18.16 -8.82
N GLU A 359 -1.45 17.40 -8.57
CA GLU A 359 -0.39 17.17 -9.55
C GLU A 359 -0.90 16.42 -10.79
N VAL A 360 -1.68 15.35 -10.61
CA VAL A 360 -2.27 14.59 -11.74
C VAL A 360 -3.24 15.46 -12.53
N ARG A 361 -4.10 16.24 -11.86
CA ARG A 361 -4.99 17.18 -12.56
C ARG A 361 -4.21 18.23 -13.34
N ALA A 362 -3.14 18.78 -12.77
CA ALA A 362 -2.30 19.75 -13.46
C ALA A 362 -1.66 19.14 -14.72
N ALA A 363 -1.20 17.89 -14.65
CA ALA A 363 -0.67 17.14 -15.79
C ALA A 363 -1.74 16.93 -16.89
N LEU A 364 -3.02 16.82 -16.52
CA LEU A 364 -4.17 16.69 -17.42
C LEU A 364 -4.83 18.03 -17.79
N GLY A 365 -4.08 19.15 -17.73
CA GLY A 365 -4.60 20.46 -18.12
C GLY A 365 -5.67 21.00 -17.18
N ASN A 366 -5.54 20.72 -15.88
CA ASN A 366 -6.48 21.05 -14.79
C ASN A 366 -7.84 20.35 -14.91
N GLN A 367 -7.92 19.26 -15.67
CA GLN A 367 -9.12 18.42 -15.78
C GLN A 367 -8.99 17.18 -14.92
N SER A 368 -10.12 16.67 -14.43
CA SER A 368 -10.15 15.41 -13.68
C SER A 368 -10.21 14.23 -14.66
N PRO A 369 -9.48 13.13 -14.41
CA PRO A 369 -9.63 11.92 -15.20
C PRO A 369 -11.03 11.34 -15.00
N GLY A 370 -11.50 10.55 -15.97
CA GLY A 370 -12.78 9.86 -15.90
C GLY A 370 -12.85 8.92 -14.71
N TYR A 371 -11.79 8.14 -14.49
CA TYR A 371 -11.71 7.16 -13.39
C TYR A 371 -10.35 7.21 -12.70
N TRP A 372 -10.33 6.81 -11.44
CA TRP A 372 -9.10 6.65 -10.67
C TRP A 372 -9.18 5.41 -9.78
N TYR A 373 -8.37 4.41 -10.11
CA TYR A 373 -8.20 3.18 -9.32
C TYR A 373 -6.94 3.31 -8.45
N PHE A 374 -7.06 3.03 -7.15
CA PHE A 374 -5.95 3.19 -6.22
C PHE A 374 -5.96 2.12 -5.12
N GLY A 375 -4.81 1.87 -4.50
CA GLY A 375 -4.63 0.90 -3.42
C GLY A 375 -4.35 1.59 -2.07
N HIS A 376 -3.30 1.14 -1.38
CA HIS A 376 -2.71 1.71 -0.16
C HIS A 376 -3.57 1.56 1.09
N THR A 377 -4.83 1.99 1.04
CA THR A 377 -5.79 1.72 2.11
C THR A 377 -6.32 0.30 1.94
N HIS A 378 -6.17 -0.54 2.98
CA HIS A 378 -6.51 -1.96 2.93
C HIS A 378 -8.02 -2.24 2.96
N ASN A 379 -8.74 -1.79 1.92
CA ASN A 379 -10.18 -1.93 1.78
C ASN A 379 -10.60 -1.98 0.30
N ALA A 380 -11.90 -2.17 0.05
CA ALA A 380 -12.53 -1.99 -1.26
C ALA A 380 -13.62 -0.94 -1.11
N VAL A 381 -13.61 0.12 -1.93
CA VAL A 381 -14.67 1.14 -1.90
C VAL A 381 -14.96 1.64 -3.31
N VAL A 382 -16.25 1.73 -3.65
CA VAL A 382 -16.74 2.43 -4.83
C VAL A 382 -17.34 3.76 -4.38
N TYR A 383 -16.71 4.86 -4.76
CA TYR A 383 -17.19 6.20 -4.43
C TYR A 383 -18.29 6.63 -5.41
N SER A 384 -19.35 7.24 -4.86
CA SER A 384 -20.48 7.71 -5.64
C SER A 384 -20.24 9.10 -6.25
N SER A 385 -21.13 9.52 -7.14
CA SER A 385 -21.14 10.89 -7.68
C SER A 385 -21.30 12.01 -6.64
N THR A 386 -21.73 11.70 -5.41
CA THR A 386 -21.91 12.70 -4.34
C THR A 386 -20.72 12.84 -3.40
N SER A 387 -19.77 11.90 -3.47
CA SER A 387 -18.45 12.00 -2.81
C SER A 387 -17.67 13.22 -3.31
N VAL A 388 -16.61 13.60 -2.59
CA VAL A 388 -15.74 14.70 -3.00
C VAL A 388 -15.07 14.44 -4.35
N ILE A 389 -14.56 13.22 -4.57
CA ILE A 389 -13.92 12.81 -5.83
C ILE A 389 -14.95 12.74 -6.98
N GLY A 390 -16.15 12.22 -6.69
CA GLY A 390 -17.27 12.17 -7.63
C GLY A 390 -17.76 13.55 -8.06
N LYS A 391 -17.91 14.49 -7.11
CA LYS A 391 -18.24 15.89 -7.39
C LYS A 391 -17.16 16.60 -8.20
N ALA A 392 -15.91 16.18 -8.03
CA ALA A 392 -14.79 16.67 -8.84
C ALA A 392 -14.76 16.03 -10.24
N GLY A 393 -15.73 15.20 -10.60
CA GLY A 393 -15.93 14.65 -11.94
C GLY A 393 -15.09 13.41 -12.23
N CYS A 394 -14.66 12.68 -11.20
CA CYS A 394 -13.85 11.46 -11.31
C CYS A 394 -14.53 10.29 -10.57
N HIS A 395 -14.60 9.13 -11.21
CA HIS A 395 -15.06 7.88 -10.59
C HIS A 395 -13.91 7.24 -9.80
N GLY A 396 -13.90 7.46 -8.48
CA GLY A 396 -12.88 6.89 -7.58
C GLY A 396 -13.17 5.44 -7.22
N ARG A 397 -12.13 4.58 -7.22
CA ARG A 397 -12.20 3.15 -6.92
C ARG A 397 -11.02 2.75 -6.02
N LEU A 398 -11.29 2.46 -4.75
CA LEU A 398 -10.29 1.90 -3.84
C LEU A 398 -10.26 0.38 -4.01
N VAL A 399 -9.09 -0.17 -4.32
CA VAL A 399 -8.82 -1.59 -4.62
C VAL A 399 -7.60 -2.09 -3.83
N GLY A 400 -7.54 -1.81 -2.53
CA GLY A 400 -6.43 -2.21 -1.64
C GLY A 400 -6.69 -3.47 -0.81
N HIS A 401 -7.71 -4.25 -1.14
CA HIS A 401 -8.12 -5.43 -0.38
C HIS A 401 -7.56 -6.74 -0.95
N GLY A 402 -6.39 -6.71 -1.60
CA GLY A 402 -5.85 -7.88 -2.32
C GLY A 402 -5.36 -9.01 -1.43
N ALA A 403 -4.68 -8.73 -0.31
CA ALA A 403 -4.20 -9.80 0.57
C ALA A 403 -3.88 -9.44 2.02
N ILE A 404 -3.94 -8.17 2.43
CA ILE A 404 -3.81 -7.84 3.86
C ILE A 404 -5.10 -8.27 4.59
N PRO A 405 -5.01 -8.96 5.75
CA PRO A 405 -6.15 -9.20 6.62
C PRO A 405 -6.77 -7.90 7.10
N PHE A 406 -8.06 -7.73 6.86
CA PHE A 406 -8.84 -6.60 7.31
C PHE A 406 -10.24 -7.08 7.73
N GLY A 407 -10.90 -6.32 8.60
CA GLY A 407 -12.26 -6.56 9.06
C GLY A 407 -13.26 -5.59 8.43
N GLU A 408 -14.51 -5.66 8.88
CA GLU A 408 -15.56 -4.73 8.46
C GLU A 408 -15.29 -3.33 9.03
N ALA A 409 -14.86 -2.40 8.18
CA ALA A 409 -14.58 -1.01 8.55
C ALA A 409 -15.78 -0.35 9.25
N SER A 410 -15.59 0.12 10.49
CA SER A 410 -16.72 0.54 11.35
C SER A 410 -17.40 1.84 10.91
N GLU A 411 -16.70 2.72 10.19
CA GLU A 411 -17.26 3.99 9.69
C GLU A 411 -18.04 3.84 8.38
N LEU A 412 -17.64 2.90 7.51
CA LEU A 412 -18.20 2.76 6.16
C LEU A 412 -19.71 2.42 6.11
N PRO A 413 -20.33 1.68 7.05
CA PRO A 413 -21.77 1.50 7.08
C PRO A 413 -22.56 2.82 7.15
N SER A 414 -22.04 3.82 7.86
CA SER A 414 -22.67 5.14 7.95
C SER A 414 -22.46 5.95 6.66
N VAL A 415 -21.28 5.82 6.05
CA VAL A 415 -20.92 6.47 4.79
C VAL A 415 -21.77 5.93 3.64
N LEU A 416 -21.97 4.61 3.57
CA LEU A 416 -22.87 3.97 2.60
C LEU A 416 -24.30 4.51 2.74
N LYS A 417 -24.83 4.60 3.96
CA LYS A 417 -26.17 5.17 4.21
C LYS A 417 -26.28 6.64 3.81
N SER A 418 -25.19 7.41 3.91
CA SER A 418 -25.17 8.81 3.47
C SER A 418 -25.14 8.98 1.94
N GLY A 419 -24.87 7.90 1.20
CA GLY A 419 -24.80 7.89 -0.25
C GLY A 419 -23.46 8.36 -0.82
N LEU A 420 -22.43 8.59 0.00
CA LEU A 420 -21.08 8.98 -0.46
C LEU A 420 -20.34 7.82 -1.16
N ILE A 421 -20.68 6.58 -0.82
CA ILE A 421 -20.15 5.37 -1.45
C ILE A 421 -21.32 4.49 -1.90
N GLU A 422 -21.07 3.64 -2.89
CA GLU A 422 -22.06 2.70 -3.46
C GLU A 422 -21.77 1.26 -3.00
N TYR A 423 -20.51 0.97 -2.68
CA TYR A 423 -20.07 -0.33 -2.21
C TYR A 423 -18.84 -0.18 -1.30
N PHE A 424 -18.72 -1.10 -0.35
CA PHE A 424 -17.47 -1.41 0.32
C PHE A 424 -17.36 -2.90 0.66
N ALA A 425 -16.14 -3.43 0.77
CA ALA A 425 -15.94 -4.83 1.14
C ALA A 425 -16.36 -5.09 2.59
N ASN A 426 -17.31 -6.02 2.77
CA ASN A 426 -17.86 -6.36 4.08
C ASN A 426 -18.31 -7.81 4.25
N THR A 427 -18.06 -8.69 3.27
CA THR A 427 -18.43 -10.10 3.43
C THR A 427 -17.51 -10.79 4.43
N ARG A 428 -18.07 -11.21 5.56
CA ARG A 428 -17.32 -11.84 6.64
C ARG A 428 -16.74 -13.21 6.24
N MET A 429 -15.58 -13.53 6.81
CA MET A 429 -14.96 -14.84 6.75
C MET A 429 -15.40 -15.67 7.96
N GLU A 430 -16.30 -16.62 7.75
CA GLU A 430 -16.84 -17.49 8.82
C GLU A 430 -15.75 -18.23 9.61
N SER A 431 -14.70 -18.71 8.92
CA SER A 431 -13.61 -19.47 9.52
C SER A 431 -12.49 -18.63 10.14
N HIS A 432 -12.50 -17.31 9.93
CA HIS A 432 -11.39 -16.43 10.31
C HIS A 432 -11.90 -15.06 10.81
N GLN A 433 -12.80 -15.04 11.78
CA GLN A 433 -13.28 -13.79 12.39
C GLN A 433 -12.13 -13.03 13.07
N PRO A 434 -12.07 -11.69 13.00
CA PRO A 434 -13.09 -10.77 12.46
C PRO A 434 -12.91 -10.42 10.97
N ARG A 435 -12.13 -11.21 10.21
CA ARG A 435 -11.77 -10.86 8.83
C ARG A 435 -12.97 -10.81 7.90
N VAL A 436 -12.89 -9.93 6.92
CA VAL A 436 -13.72 -9.94 5.72
C VAL A 436 -12.92 -10.49 4.53
N ARG A 437 -13.62 -10.79 3.44
CA ARG A 437 -13.02 -11.35 2.23
C ARG A 437 -12.13 -10.34 1.52
N ASN A 438 -11.00 -10.83 1.04
CA ASN A 438 -10.11 -10.12 0.14
C ASN A 438 -10.61 -10.24 -1.31
N GLY A 439 -10.04 -9.48 -2.25
CA GLY A 439 -10.62 -9.36 -3.58
C GLY A 439 -9.83 -8.49 -4.55
N PHE A 440 -10.51 -8.09 -5.62
CA PHE A 440 -9.95 -7.32 -6.74
C PHE A 440 -11.07 -6.67 -7.55
N ALA A 441 -10.70 -5.79 -8.49
CA ALA A 441 -11.63 -5.19 -9.44
C ALA A 441 -11.37 -5.68 -10.88
N SER A 442 -12.38 -5.69 -11.73
CA SER A 442 -12.21 -5.84 -13.17
C SER A 442 -12.82 -4.68 -13.94
N ILE A 443 -12.21 -4.37 -15.08
CA ILE A 443 -12.62 -3.39 -16.06
C ILE A 443 -12.78 -4.14 -17.38
N GLU A 444 -13.96 -4.09 -17.97
CA GLU A 444 -14.29 -4.75 -19.22
C GLU A 444 -14.67 -3.69 -20.25
N ILE A 445 -13.95 -3.66 -21.38
CA ILE A 445 -14.27 -2.79 -22.52
C ILE A 445 -14.74 -3.69 -23.66
N ASP A 446 -15.95 -3.46 -24.15
CA ASP A 446 -16.50 -4.20 -25.29
C ASP A 446 -15.98 -3.68 -26.65
N SER A 447 -16.35 -4.35 -27.74
CA SER A 447 -15.92 -3.97 -29.09
C SER A 447 -16.40 -2.60 -29.56
N ASP A 448 -17.43 -2.03 -28.92
CA ASP A 448 -17.97 -0.70 -29.21
C ASP A 448 -17.31 0.38 -28.31
N GLY A 449 -16.39 -0.02 -27.44
CA GLY A 449 -15.68 0.88 -26.52
C GLY A 449 -16.50 1.24 -25.27
N LYS A 450 -17.60 0.54 -24.99
CA LYS A 450 -18.34 0.70 -23.73
C LYS A 450 -17.55 0.01 -22.61
N MET A 451 -17.38 0.72 -21.51
CA MET A 451 -16.69 0.23 -20.32
C MET A 451 -17.71 -0.17 -19.25
N GLU A 452 -17.48 -1.32 -18.63
CA GLU A 452 -18.14 -1.80 -17.43
C GLU A 452 -17.08 -2.18 -16.40
N GLU A 453 -17.45 -2.12 -15.13
CA GLU A 453 -16.55 -2.43 -14.03
C GLU A 453 -17.25 -3.29 -12.98
N TYR A 454 -16.46 -4.09 -12.27
CA TYR A 454 -16.96 -5.05 -11.32
C TYR A 454 -16.00 -5.19 -10.14
N PHE A 455 -16.52 -5.37 -8.93
CA PHE A 455 -15.73 -5.79 -7.77
C PHE A 455 -16.02 -7.25 -7.43
N TYR A 456 -14.96 -7.96 -7.07
CA TYR A 456 -14.99 -9.36 -6.72
C TYR A 456 -14.40 -9.59 -5.35
N GLU A 457 -15.03 -10.47 -4.58
CA GLU A 457 -14.52 -10.95 -3.30
C GLU A 457 -14.27 -12.46 -3.37
N VAL A 458 -13.22 -12.90 -2.68
CA VAL A 458 -12.74 -14.29 -2.67
C VAL A 458 -12.56 -14.73 -1.23
N ALA A 459 -13.08 -15.91 -0.90
CA ALA A 459 -12.82 -16.54 0.40
C ALA A 459 -11.48 -17.27 0.38
N ASP A 460 -10.72 -17.18 1.47
CA ASP A 460 -9.48 -17.93 1.64
C ASP A 460 -9.72 -19.44 1.44
N GLY A 461 -8.70 -20.12 0.90
CA GLY A 461 -8.77 -21.55 0.57
C GLY A 461 -9.66 -21.89 -0.64
N THR A 462 -10.34 -20.93 -1.25
CA THR A 462 -11.14 -21.13 -2.47
C THR A 462 -10.43 -20.57 -3.71
N ASP A 463 -10.95 -20.89 -4.89
CA ASP A 463 -10.52 -20.35 -6.18
C ASP A 463 -11.64 -19.57 -6.89
N THR A 464 -12.78 -19.39 -6.21
CA THR A 464 -14.00 -18.86 -6.81
C THR A 464 -14.19 -17.41 -6.39
N ALA A 465 -14.04 -16.51 -7.34
CA ALA A 465 -14.33 -15.09 -7.15
C ALA A 465 -15.84 -14.84 -7.31
N VAL A 466 -16.44 -14.18 -6.31
CA VAL A 466 -17.85 -13.78 -6.32
C VAL A 466 -17.95 -12.31 -6.71
N LYS A 467 -18.66 -12.01 -7.78
CA LYS A 467 -19.00 -10.63 -8.16
C LYS A 467 -19.95 -10.04 -7.10
N VAL A 468 -19.55 -8.98 -6.44
CA VAL A 468 -20.29 -8.33 -5.32
C VAL A 468 -20.84 -6.96 -5.67
N TRP A 469 -20.30 -6.30 -6.69
CA TRP A 469 -20.78 -5.02 -7.21
C TRP A 469 -20.55 -4.96 -8.73
N PRO A 470 -21.55 -4.48 -9.50
CA PRO A 470 -21.38 -3.57 -10.61
C PRO A 470 -21.77 -2.13 -10.27
#